data_AF-A0A060H397-F1
#
_entry.id   AF-A0A060H397-F1
#
_cell.length_a   1.000
_cell.length_b   1.000
_cell.length_c   1.000
_cell.angle_alpha   90.00
_cell.angle_beta   90.00
_cell.angle_gamma   90.00
#
_symmetry.space_group_name_H-M   'P 1'
#
loop_
_entity.id
_entity.type
_entity.pdbx_description
1 polymer ?
#
loop_
_entity_poly.entity_id
_entity_poly.type
_entity_poly.pdbx_seq_one_letter_code
_entity_poly.pdbx_strand_id
1 'polypeptide(L)'
;MSDDTNTATESSEAVTPPTNDAQAALQEQQQQPTPEPSSEPPSATGEADKQAEEKKKQGNRTRDYIQRINGENNELRRRLEALERQQQPVPTRSSHTPQAGQEGAPGLEDYAYNWNEWADARFSHLFQQWQQEQQQAETARQQHSAQARYEARAAEFMNAHPDFYETVGSMDLSLLSPAVQAAVIQHEKGPEIAYHLATQDDALWSLASVREDLLPAAVERLAARMATPQTHNPPTSGPSPGKPISNAPPPPPSVSGRSPAEIPSEKLTDDDWYRRDVDKRRKR
;
A
#
# COMPACT_ATOMS: atom_id res chain seq x y z
N MET A 1 7.92 -76.49 6.43
CA MET A 1 7.09 -77.04 5.34
C MET A 1 6.22 -75.89 4.90
N SER A 2 6.72 -75.10 3.95
CA SER A 2 6.52 -75.27 2.50
C SER A 2 5.32 -74.42 2.09
N ASP A 3 5.58 -73.24 1.52
CA ASP A 3 5.76 -72.94 0.07
C ASP A 3 4.46 -72.23 -0.36
N ASP A 4 4.45 -70.91 -0.52
CA ASP A 4 4.79 -70.14 -1.73
C ASP A 4 3.73 -70.17 -2.85
N THR A 5 3.41 -68.96 -3.35
CA THR A 5 2.88 -68.64 -4.72
C THR A 5 1.42 -69.03 -5.05
N ASN A 6 0.65 -68.38 -5.92
CA ASN A 6 0.71 -67.15 -6.72
C ASN A 6 -0.62 -67.08 -7.55
N THR A 7 -1.22 -65.89 -7.65
CA THR A 7 -1.98 -65.29 -8.78
C THR A 7 -3.08 -66.05 -9.56
N ALA A 8 -4.28 -65.45 -9.56
CA ALA A 8 -5.14 -65.14 -10.73
C ALA A 8 -6.25 -64.18 -10.22
N THR A 9 -6.19 -62.85 -10.35
CA THR A 9 -6.55 -62.04 -11.53
C THR A 9 -7.61 -62.66 -12.43
N GLU A 10 -8.87 -62.31 -12.19
CA GLU A 10 -9.89 -62.20 -13.23
C GLU A 10 -10.73 -60.95 -12.95
N SER A 11 -10.41 -59.89 -13.70
CA SER A 11 -11.16 -58.65 -13.75
C SER A 11 -12.53 -58.92 -14.36
N SER A 12 -13.60 -58.59 -13.63
CA SER A 12 -14.90 -58.31 -14.25
C SER A 12 -15.42 -57.02 -13.65
N GLU A 13 -15.35 -55.96 -14.47
CA GLU A 13 -15.97 -54.66 -14.25
C GLU A 13 -17.47 -54.83 -14.06
N ALA A 14 -17.94 -54.82 -12.82
CA ALA A 14 -19.30 -54.44 -12.51
C ALA A 14 -19.34 -52.91 -12.39
N VAL A 15 -19.70 -52.26 -13.50
CA VAL A 15 -19.97 -50.82 -13.58
C VAL A 15 -21.06 -50.46 -12.58
N THR A 16 -20.69 -49.83 -11.46
CA THR A 16 -21.67 -49.20 -10.58
C THR A 16 -22.15 -47.89 -11.21
N PRO A 17 -23.46 -47.63 -11.29
CA PRO A 17 -23.95 -46.36 -11.82
C PRO A 17 -23.48 -45.20 -10.94
N PRO A 18 -23.14 -44.03 -11.52
CA PRO A 18 -22.62 -42.90 -10.76
C PRO A 18 -23.68 -42.34 -9.81
N THR A 19 -23.31 -42.12 -8.55
CA THR A 19 -24.22 -41.61 -7.50
C THR A 19 -24.39 -40.08 -7.55
N ASN A 20 -23.66 -39.37 -8.42
CA ASN A 20 -23.77 -37.92 -8.55
C ASN A 20 -23.31 -37.42 -9.93
N ASP A 21 -23.96 -36.37 -10.43
CA ASP A 21 -23.67 -35.67 -11.70
C ASP A 21 -22.20 -35.25 -11.86
N ALA A 22 -21.52 -34.96 -10.75
CA ALA A 22 -20.09 -34.63 -10.76
C ALA A 22 -19.20 -35.80 -11.22
N GLN A 23 -19.60 -37.05 -10.97
CA GLN A 23 -18.86 -38.24 -11.42
C GLN A 23 -19.21 -38.62 -12.87
N ALA A 24 -20.41 -38.29 -13.34
CA ALA A 24 -20.80 -38.49 -14.75
C ALA A 24 -19.98 -37.59 -15.69
N ALA A 25 -19.76 -36.32 -15.31
CA ALA A 25 -19.00 -35.37 -16.10
C ALA A 25 -17.50 -35.73 -16.25
N LEU A 26 -16.91 -36.38 -15.24
CA LEU A 26 -15.52 -36.87 -15.29
C LEU A 26 -15.35 -38.10 -16.19
N GLN A 27 -16.41 -38.90 -16.34
CA GLN A 27 -16.39 -40.09 -17.19
C GLN A 27 -16.57 -39.73 -18.67
N GLU A 28 -17.34 -38.68 -18.99
CA GLU A 28 -17.44 -38.13 -20.35
C GLU A 28 -16.16 -37.43 -20.83
N GLN A 29 -15.35 -36.88 -19.91
CA GLN A 29 -14.10 -36.21 -20.27
C GLN A 29 -12.96 -37.16 -20.68
N GLN A 30 -13.04 -38.46 -20.36
CA GLN A 30 -12.01 -39.46 -20.69
C GLN A 30 -12.27 -40.20 -22.03
N GLN A 31 -13.39 -39.95 -22.71
CA GLN A 31 -13.79 -40.68 -23.94
C GLN A 31 -13.65 -39.90 -25.24
N GLN A 32 -12.98 -38.74 -25.29
CA GLN A 32 -12.72 -38.06 -26.57
C GLN A 32 -11.42 -38.55 -27.24
N PRO A 33 -11.47 -39.04 -28.49
CA PRO A 33 -10.28 -39.42 -29.23
C PRO A 33 -9.53 -38.18 -29.77
N THR A 34 -8.21 -38.21 -29.60
CA THR A 34 -7.23 -37.26 -30.17
C THR A 34 -7.25 -37.28 -31.70
N PRO A 35 -7.28 -36.14 -32.41
CA PRO A 35 -7.00 -36.10 -33.84
C PRO A 35 -5.50 -35.88 -34.11
N GLU A 36 -4.94 -36.69 -35.01
CA GLU A 36 -3.59 -36.56 -35.57
C GLU A 36 -3.42 -35.30 -36.45
N PRO A 37 -2.17 -34.80 -36.65
CA PRO A 37 -1.89 -33.62 -37.45
C PRO A 37 -1.67 -34.00 -38.93
N SER A 38 -2.23 -33.21 -39.84
CA SER A 38 -1.90 -33.29 -41.27
C SER A 38 -1.60 -31.89 -41.84
N SER A 39 -0.36 -31.75 -42.31
CA SER A 39 0.18 -30.82 -43.32
C SER A 39 -0.79 -30.63 -44.51
N GLU A 40 -0.93 -29.51 -45.24
CA GLU A 40 -0.04 -28.46 -45.75
C GLU A 40 -0.93 -27.35 -46.40
N PRO A 41 -0.42 -26.15 -46.79
CA PRO A 41 -1.21 -25.02 -47.30
C PRO A 41 -1.28 -24.97 -48.85
N PRO A 42 -2.18 -24.15 -49.43
CA PRO A 42 -1.66 -23.22 -50.44
C PRO A 42 -2.26 -21.80 -50.39
N SER A 43 -1.42 -20.85 -50.79
CA SER A 43 -1.70 -19.42 -50.97
C SER A 43 -2.54 -19.13 -52.22
N ALA A 44 -3.45 -18.15 -52.14
CA ALA A 44 -3.90 -17.34 -53.28
C ALA A 44 -4.47 -15.97 -52.82
N THR A 45 -3.57 -15.00 -52.76
CA THR A 45 -3.65 -13.56 -53.11
C THR A 45 -5.01 -12.86 -53.27
N GLY A 46 -5.20 -11.76 -52.52
CA GLY A 46 -5.56 -10.45 -53.11
C GLY A 46 -6.91 -9.83 -52.76
N GLU A 47 -8.02 -10.58 -52.81
CA GLU A 47 -9.38 -10.00 -52.63
C GLU A 47 -10.00 -10.30 -51.25
N ALA A 48 -9.43 -11.25 -50.51
CA ALA A 48 -9.90 -11.63 -49.17
C ALA A 48 -9.62 -10.54 -48.12
N ASP A 49 -8.66 -9.65 -48.34
CA ASP A 49 -8.20 -8.70 -47.32
C ASP A 49 -9.19 -7.54 -47.11
N LYS A 50 -9.82 -7.04 -48.19
CA LYS A 50 -10.87 -5.99 -48.09
C LYS A 50 -12.15 -6.52 -47.47
N GLN A 51 -12.55 -7.76 -47.79
CA GLN A 51 -13.73 -8.40 -47.17
C GLN A 51 -13.47 -8.83 -45.72
N ALA A 52 -12.24 -9.22 -45.37
CA ALA A 52 -11.86 -9.50 -44.00
C ALA A 52 -11.79 -8.23 -43.14
N GLU A 53 -11.33 -7.11 -43.72
CA GLU A 53 -11.26 -5.82 -43.02
C GLU A 53 -12.65 -5.18 -42.83
N GLU A 54 -13.57 -5.30 -43.81
CA GLU A 54 -14.97 -4.89 -43.65
C GLU A 54 -15.72 -5.75 -42.64
N LYS A 55 -15.52 -7.08 -42.64
CA LYS A 55 -16.12 -7.98 -41.62
C LYS A 55 -15.57 -7.69 -40.21
N LYS A 56 -14.27 -7.38 -40.07
CA LYS A 56 -13.68 -6.93 -38.80
C LYS A 56 -14.24 -5.58 -38.35
N LYS A 57 -14.40 -4.60 -39.26
CA LYS A 57 -15.02 -3.30 -38.96
C LYS A 57 -16.50 -3.43 -38.57
N GLN A 58 -17.25 -4.34 -39.20
CA GLN A 58 -18.64 -4.63 -38.82
C GLN A 58 -18.73 -5.35 -37.47
N GLY A 59 -17.86 -6.32 -37.19
CA GLY A 59 -17.77 -6.98 -35.88
C GLY A 59 -17.45 -6.00 -34.75
N ASN A 60 -16.56 -5.03 -35.01
CA ASN A 60 -16.24 -3.96 -34.06
C ASN A 60 -17.43 -3.03 -33.85
N ARG A 61 -18.14 -2.60 -34.91
CA ARG A 61 -19.30 -1.72 -34.78
C ARG A 61 -20.47 -2.37 -34.03
N THR A 62 -20.72 -3.66 -34.23
CA THR A 62 -21.72 -4.41 -33.48
C THR A 62 -21.30 -4.58 -32.02
N ARG A 63 -20.01 -4.83 -31.75
CA ARG A 63 -19.47 -4.90 -30.39
C ARG A 63 -19.57 -3.57 -29.66
N ASP A 64 -19.24 -2.46 -30.32
CA ASP A 64 -19.34 -1.11 -29.79
C ASP A 64 -20.81 -0.72 -29.51
N TYR A 65 -21.72 -1.15 -30.39
CA TYR A 65 -23.16 -0.97 -30.18
C TYR A 65 -23.66 -1.75 -28.97
N ILE A 66 -23.28 -3.03 -28.82
CA ILE A 66 -23.65 -3.86 -27.67
C ILE A 66 -23.07 -3.27 -26.37
N GLN A 67 -21.82 -2.81 -26.38
CA GLN A 67 -21.21 -2.17 -25.22
C GLN A 67 -21.93 -0.88 -24.83
N ARG A 68 -22.33 -0.06 -25.81
CA ARG A 68 -23.13 1.15 -25.56
C ARG A 68 -24.49 0.81 -24.95
N ILE A 69 -25.23 -0.13 -25.53
CA ILE A 69 -26.55 -0.55 -25.03
C ILE A 69 -26.46 -1.17 -23.63
N ASN A 70 -25.38 -1.90 -23.33
CA ASN A 70 -25.15 -2.45 -22.00
C ASN A 70 -24.82 -1.34 -20.97
N GLY A 71 -24.05 -0.33 -21.38
CA GLY A 71 -23.78 0.86 -20.56
C GLY A 71 -25.05 1.62 -20.23
N GLU A 72 -25.85 1.94 -21.24
CA GLU A 72 -27.14 2.64 -21.09
C GLU A 72 -28.11 1.85 -20.21
N ASN A 73 -28.20 0.52 -20.38
CA ASN A 73 -29.02 -0.33 -19.51
C ASN A 73 -28.56 -0.32 -18.06
N ASN A 74 -27.24 -0.33 -17.82
CA ASN A 74 -26.69 -0.28 -16.47
C ASN A 74 -26.97 1.08 -15.80
N GLU A 75 -26.83 2.17 -16.53
CA GLU A 75 -27.18 3.52 -16.04
C GLU A 75 -28.68 3.64 -15.72
N LEU A 76 -29.55 3.13 -16.60
CA LEU A 76 -31.00 3.10 -16.37
C LEU A 76 -31.34 2.25 -15.13
N ARG A 77 -30.72 1.09 -14.96
CA ARG A 77 -30.90 0.24 -13.77
C ARG A 77 -30.46 0.95 -12.49
N ARG A 78 -29.28 1.59 -12.48
CA ARG A 78 -28.82 2.38 -11.32
C ARG A 78 -29.75 3.54 -11.00
N ARG A 79 -30.27 4.21 -12.03
CA ARG A 79 -31.21 5.32 -11.85
C ARG A 79 -32.54 4.84 -11.30
N LEU A 80 -33.05 3.71 -11.79
CA LEU A 80 -34.26 3.08 -11.26
C LEU A 80 -34.05 2.65 -9.81
N GLU A 81 -32.92 2.02 -9.47
CA GLU A 81 -32.59 1.64 -8.09
C GLU A 81 -32.50 2.87 -7.17
N ALA A 82 -31.89 3.97 -7.64
CA ALA A 82 -31.81 5.21 -6.88
C ALA A 82 -33.19 5.87 -6.67
N LEU A 83 -34.07 5.84 -7.69
CA LEU A 83 -35.45 6.31 -7.57
C LEU A 83 -36.28 5.40 -6.66
N GLU A 84 -36.10 4.08 -6.74
CA GLU A 84 -36.76 3.11 -5.88
C GLU A 84 -36.34 3.31 -4.43
N ARG A 85 -35.06 3.55 -4.15
CA ARG A 85 -34.58 3.92 -2.80
C ARG A 85 -35.13 5.27 -2.30
N GLN A 86 -35.43 6.21 -3.20
CA GLN A 86 -36.06 7.48 -2.83
C GLN A 86 -37.58 7.37 -2.63
N GLN A 87 -38.24 6.45 -3.35
CA GLN A 87 -39.69 6.23 -3.29
C GLN A 87 -40.09 5.16 -2.31
N GLN A 88 -39.18 4.30 -1.85
CA GLN A 88 -39.41 3.47 -0.68
C GLN A 88 -39.63 4.42 0.50
N PRO A 89 -40.86 4.52 1.04
CA PRO A 89 -41.02 5.14 2.34
C PRO A 89 -40.13 4.32 3.27
N VAL A 90 -39.14 4.95 3.88
CA VAL A 90 -38.53 4.40 5.10
C VAL A 90 -39.72 4.06 5.97
N PRO A 91 -40.01 2.77 6.28
CA PRO A 91 -41.14 2.48 7.12
C PRO A 91 -40.87 3.23 8.41
N THR A 92 -41.63 4.30 8.63
CA THR A 92 -41.77 4.90 9.95
C THR A 92 -42.41 3.81 10.78
N ARG A 93 -41.55 2.97 11.38
CA ARG A 93 -41.89 2.02 12.41
C ARG A 93 -42.64 2.82 13.46
N SER A 94 -43.95 2.69 13.46
CA SER A 94 -44.78 3.13 14.57
C SER A 94 -44.26 2.44 15.81
N SER A 95 -43.66 3.25 16.69
CA SER A 95 -43.55 3.06 18.15
C SER A 95 -43.55 1.60 18.61
N HIS A 96 -42.38 0.96 18.63
CA HIS A 96 -41.85 0.02 19.63
C HIS A 96 -40.41 -0.27 19.15
N THR A 97 -39.57 0.76 19.12
CA THR A 97 -38.13 0.52 19.10
C THR A 97 -37.79 0.09 20.52
N PRO A 98 -37.47 -1.19 20.80
CA PRO A 98 -36.77 -1.50 22.03
C PRO A 98 -35.51 -0.64 22.00
N GLN A 99 -35.30 0.06 23.12
CA GLN A 99 -34.23 1.01 23.33
C GLN A 99 -32.91 0.36 22.92
N ALA A 100 -32.38 0.74 21.75
CA ALA A 100 -31.04 0.40 21.30
C ALA A 100 -30.07 0.97 22.35
N GLY A 101 -29.65 0.13 23.28
CA GLY A 101 -29.01 0.55 24.53
C GLY A 101 -28.99 -0.52 25.63
N GLN A 102 -29.68 -1.65 25.45
CA GLN A 102 -29.40 -2.83 26.27
C GLN A 102 -28.17 -3.55 25.69
N GLU A 103 -27.06 -3.59 26.42
CA GLU A 103 -25.83 -4.37 26.12
C GLU A 103 -26.07 -5.89 26.17
N GLY A 104 -27.30 -6.34 25.93
CA GLY A 104 -27.76 -7.71 26.06
C GLY A 104 -28.33 -8.24 24.76
N ALA A 105 -28.34 -9.56 24.63
CA ALA A 105 -28.89 -10.21 23.46
C ALA A 105 -30.41 -9.94 23.33
N PRO A 106 -30.96 -9.77 22.10
CA PRO A 106 -32.36 -9.37 21.90
C PRO A 106 -33.34 -10.32 22.61
N GLY A 107 -34.18 -9.76 23.49
CA GLY A 107 -35.28 -10.46 24.17
C GLY A 107 -36.51 -10.54 23.27
N LEU A 108 -37.43 -11.47 23.54
CA LEU A 108 -38.64 -11.61 22.73
C LEU A 108 -39.68 -10.53 23.08
N GLU A 109 -39.65 -10.07 24.32
CA GLU A 109 -40.40 -8.95 24.87
C GLU A 109 -40.13 -7.63 24.13
N ASP A 110 -38.92 -7.47 23.59
CA ASP A 110 -38.48 -6.28 22.84
C ASP A 110 -39.19 -6.13 21.49
N TYR A 111 -39.75 -7.24 20.96
CA TYR A 111 -40.40 -7.30 19.65
C TYR A 111 -41.90 -7.57 19.78
N ALA A 112 -42.51 -7.22 20.92
CA ALA A 112 -43.94 -7.45 21.18
C ALA A 112 -44.37 -8.91 20.91
N TYR A 113 -43.50 -9.88 21.21
CA TYR A 113 -43.70 -11.31 20.93
C TYR A 113 -43.84 -11.68 19.45
N ASN A 114 -43.40 -10.81 18.53
CA ASN A 114 -43.27 -11.14 17.12
C ASN A 114 -42.04 -12.04 16.91
N TRP A 115 -42.30 -13.32 16.71
CA TRP A 115 -41.26 -14.33 16.53
C TRP A 115 -40.33 -14.06 15.35
N ASN A 116 -40.87 -13.60 14.22
CA ASN A 116 -40.07 -13.43 13.00
C ASN A 116 -39.09 -12.27 13.15
N GLU A 117 -39.54 -11.13 13.65
CA GLU A 117 -38.68 -9.96 13.87
C GLU A 117 -37.64 -10.22 14.96
N TRP A 118 -38.02 -10.92 16.03
CA TRP A 118 -37.08 -11.34 17.06
C TRP A 118 -36.04 -12.32 16.53
N ALA A 119 -36.44 -13.31 15.72
CA ALA A 119 -35.52 -14.30 15.16
C ALA A 119 -34.47 -13.65 14.25
N ASP A 120 -34.88 -12.71 13.38
CA ASP A 120 -33.97 -11.94 12.53
C ASP A 120 -33.00 -11.10 13.38
N ALA A 121 -33.51 -10.39 14.38
CA ALA A 121 -32.70 -9.60 15.29
C ALA A 121 -31.71 -10.47 16.07
N ARG A 122 -32.15 -11.61 16.60
CA ARG A 122 -31.31 -12.55 17.35
C ARG A 122 -30.21 -13.13 16.46
N PHE A 123 -30.53 -13.49 15.22
CA PHE A 123 -29.55 -13.97 14.25
C PHE A 123 -28.51 -12.91 13.93
N SER A 124 -28.95 -11.67 13.65
CA SER A 124 -28.03 -10.56 13.37
C SER A 124 -27.08 -10.26 14.53
N HIS A 125 -27.58 -10.29 15.77
CA HIS A 125 -26.78 -10.11 16.97
C HIS A 125 -25.75 -11.22 17.15
N LEU A 126 -26.15 -12.49 17.01
CA LEU A 126 -25.22 -13.63 17.10
C LEU A 126 -24.17 -13.59 16.00
N PHE A 127 -24.56 -13.22 14.78
CA PHE A 127 -23.64 -13.07 13.67
C PHE A 127 -22.63 -11.94 13.92
N GLN A 128 -23.08 -10.80 14.45
CA GLN A 128 -22.20 -9.69 14.83
C GLN A 128 -21.24 -10.10 15.96
N GLN A 129 -21.71 -10.80 16.99
CA GLN A 129 -20.85 -11.33 18.05
C GLN A 129 -19.81 -12.29 17.49
N TRP A 130 -20.21 -13.23 16.63
CA TRP A 130 -19.29 -14.15 15.98
C TRP A 130 -18.24 -13.41 15.14
N GLN A 131 -18.63 -12.39 14.37
CA GLN A 131 -17.68 -11.56 13.61
C GLN A 131 -16.71 -10.82 14.52
N GLN A 132 -17.17 -10.25 15.63
CA GLN A 132 -16.32 -9.59 16.61
C GLN A 132 -15.33 -10.56 17.25
N GLU A 133 -15.78 -11.75 17.63
CA GLU A 133 -14.93 -12.79 18.22
C GLU A 133 -13.86 -13.26 17.22
N GLN A 134 -14.23 -13.47 15.95
CA GLN A 134 -13.26 -13.81 14.90
C GLN A 134 -12.22 -12.70 14.70
N GLN A 135 -12.64 -11.43 14.63
CA GLN A 135 -11.71 -10.31 14.48
C GLN A 135 -10.77 -10.16 15.69
N GLN A 136 -11.28 -10.37 16.91
CA GLN A 136 -10.46 -10.36 18.12
C GLN A 136 -9.46 -11.52 18.13
N ALA A 137 -9.90 -12.72 17.76
CA ALA A 137 -9.04 -13.90 17.67
C ALA A 137 -7.94 -13.72 16.62
N GLU A 138 -8.27 -13.16 15.45
CA GLU A 138 -7.29 -12.84 14.41
C GLU A 138 -6.29 -11.78 14.88
N THR A 139 -6.76 -10.70 15.48
CA THR A 139 -5.91 -9.62 16.01
C THR A 139 -4.96 -10.17 17.09
N ALA A 140 -5.46 -10.96 18.03
CA ALA A 140 -4.66 -11.60 19.06
C ALA A 140 -3.60 -12.54 18.47
N ARG A 141 -3.96 -13.33 17.45
CA ARG A 141 -3.02 -14.21 16.74
C ARG A 141 -1.94 -13.42 16.02
N GLN A 142 -2.29 -12.31 15.36
CA GLN A 142 -1.33 -11.44 14.70
C GLN A 142 -0.36 -10.82 15.72
N GLN A 143 -0.86 -10.29 16.82
CA GLN A 143 -0.04 -9.72 17.89
C GLN A 143 0.93 -10.75 18.48
N HIS A 144 0.45 -11.95 18.80
CA HIS A 144 1.30 -13.03 19.31
C HIS A 144 2.37 -13.44 18.30
N SER A 145 2.02 -13.52 17.01
CA SER A 145 3.00 -13.84 15.96
C SER A 145 4.06 -12.74 15.78
N ALA A 146 3.68 -11.47 15.92
CA ALA A 146 4.59 -10.33 15.83
C ALA A 146 5.55 -10.30 17.03
N GLN A 147 5.04 -10.54 18.23
CA GLN A 147 5.85 -10.67 19.46
C GLN A 147 6.86 -11.81 19.34
N ALA A 148 6.43 -13.01 18.95
CA ALA A 148 7.35 -14.15 18.79
C ALA A 148 8.47 -13.87 17.76
N ARG A 149 8.14 -13.19 16.64
CA ARG A 149 9.14 -12.75 15.65
C ARG A 149 10.08 -11.69 16.23
N TYR A 150 9.56 -10.76 17.02
CA TYR A 150 10.38 -9.75 17.67
C TYR A 150 11.33 -10.37 18.69
N GLU A 151 10.86 -11.28 19.54
CA GLU A 151 11.67 -12.00 20.52
C GLU A 151 12.81 -12.79 19.86
N ALA A 152 12.51 -13.49 18.76
CA ALA A 152 13.54 -14.21 17.99
C ALA A 152 14.64 -13.25 17.49
N ARG A 153 14.26 -12.12 16.89
CA ARG A 153 15.20 -11.10 16.41
C ARG A 153 15.94 -10.40 17.55
N ALA A 154 15.28 -10.19 18.68
CA ALA A 154 15.90 -9.61 19.87
C ALA A 154 16.99 -10.54 20.42
N ALA A 155 16.70 -11.85 20.50
CA ALA A 155 17.69 -12.85 20.90
C ALA A 155 18.88 -12.92 19.93
N GLU A 156 18.64 -12.78 18.62
CA GLU A 156 19.72 -12.68 17.63
C GLU A 156 20.55 -11.41 17.82
N PHE A 157 19.91 -10.26 18.03
CA PHE A 157 20.55 -8.96 18.23
C PHE A 157 21.41 -8.93 19.51
N MET A 158 20.98 -9.62 20.57
CA MET A 158 21.73 -9.73 21.81
C MET A 158 23.11 -10.39 21.65
N ASN A 159 23.29 -11.25 20.65
CA ASN A 159 24.60 -11.85 20.40
C ASN A 159 25.65 -10.78 20.03
N ALA A 160 25.22 -9.67 19.43
CA ALA A 160 26.06 -8.51 19.14
C ALA A 160 26.00 -7.44 20.26
N HIS A 161 24.87 -7.33 20.96
CA HIS A 161 24.60 -6.33 21.99
C HIS A 161 24.11 -6.96 23.30
N PRO A 162 25.01 -7.45 24.17
CA PRO A 162 24.62 -8.15 25.40
C PRO A 162 23.90 -7.25 26.42
N ASP A 163 24.08 -5.94 26.31
CA ASP A 163 23.44 -4.89 27.12
C ASP A 163 21.98 -4.60 26.69
N PHE A 164 21.52 -5.16 25.56
CA PHE A 164 20.24 -4.84 24.94
C PHE A 164 19.04 -4.78 25.91
N TYR A 165 18.81 -5.84 26.69
CA TYR A 165 17.66 -5.87 27.62
C TYR A 165 17.78 -4.88 28.76
N GLU A 166 19.00 -4.60 29.24
CA GLU A 166 19.22 -3.61 30.29
C GLU A 166 18.94 -2.21 29.74
N THR A 167 19.46 -1.89 28.56
CA THR A 167 19.27 -0.58 27.93
C THR A 167 17.79 -0.35 27.58
N VAL A 168 17.16 -1.29 26.88
CA VAL A 168 15.74 -1.16 26.50
C VAL A 168 14.82 -1.20 27.73
N GLY A 169 15.14 -2.01 28.74
CA GLY A 169 14.38 -2.08 29.99
C GLY A 169 14.48 -0.83 30.86
N SER A 170 15.56 -0.04 30.71
CA SER A 170 15.73 1.24 31.39
C SER A 170 14.97 2.40 30.77
N MET A 171 14.43 2.20 29.56
CA MET A 171 13.67 3.22 28.83
C MET A 171 12.34 3.53 29.53
N ASP A 172 11.98 4.82 29.57
CA ASP A 172 10.68 5.24 30.10
C ASP A 172 9.55 4.90 29.12
N LEU A 173 8.93 3.74 29.33
CA LEU A 173 7.80 3.26 28.55
C LEU A 173 6.56 4.16 28.65
N SER A 174 6.47 5.05 29.65
CA SER A 174 5.34 5.98 29.77
C SER A 174 5.32 7.03 28.66
N LEU A 175 6.47 7.28 28.03
CA LEU A 175 6.60 8.17 26.87
C LEU A 175 6.15 7.51 25.56
N LEU A 176 6.10 6.18 25.51
CA LEU A 176 5.73 5.43 24.32
C LEU A 176 4.28 4.96 24.39
N SER A 177 3.45 5.47 23.49
CA SER A 177 2.09 4.95 23.33
C SER A 177 2.11 3.48 22.91
N PRO A 178 1.08 2.69 23.26
CA PRO A 178 0.98 1.28 22.85
C PRO A 178 1.07 1.09 21.33
N ALA A 179 0.58 2.07 20.56
CA ALA A 179 0.65 2.07 19.10
C ALA A 179 2.10 2.15 18.59
N VAL A 180 2.94 2.99 19.21
CA VAL A 180 4.36 3.11 18.85
C VAL A 180 5.08 1.81 19.16
N GLN A 181 4.82 1.21 20.33
CA GLN A 181 5.41 -0.07 20.72
C GLN A 181 5.03 -1.18 19.73
N ALA A 182 3.76 -1.27 19.36
CA ALA A 182 3.28 -2.22 18.36
C ALA A 182 3.96 -2.02 16.99
N ALA A 183 4.13 -0.78 16.54
CA ALA A 183 4.81 -0.48 15.28
C ALA A 183 6.29 -0.91 15.29
N VAL A 184 7.01 -0.67 16.40
CA VAL A 184 8.41 -1.11 16.55
C VAL A 184 8.51 -2.64 16.58
N ILE A 185 7.60 -3.33 17.28
CA ILE A 185 7.56 -4.80 17.34
C ILE A 185 7.32 -5.41 15.94
N GLN A 186 6.41 -4.82 15.16
CA GLN A 186 6.06 -5.31 13.83
C GLN A 186 7.17 -5.10 12.80
N HIS A 187 7.98 -4.05 12.93
CA HIS A 187 9.01 -3.70 11.95
C HIS A 187 10.20 -4.67 11.95
N GLU A 188 10.81 -4.95 10.78
CA GLU A 188 11.92 -5.91 10.58
C GLU A 188 13.12 -5.69 11.51
N LYS A 189 13.50 -4.43 11.69
CA LYS A 189 14.60 -3.98 12.56
C LYS A 189 14.15 -3.56 13.97
N GLY A 190 13.04 -4.11 14.46
CA GLY A 190 12.45 -3.73 15.74
C GLY A 190 13.43 -3.62 16.91
N PRO A 191 14.26 -4.67 17.19
CA PRO A 191 15.23 -4.61 18.30
C PRO A 191 16.30 -3.52 18.12
N GLU A 192 16.83 -3.36 16.91
CA GLU A 192 17.81 -2.30 16.60
C GLU A 192 17.21 -0.91 16.90
N ILE A 193 15.96 -0.69 16.48
CA ILE A 193 15.21 0.54 16.72
C ILE A 193 14.95 0.74 18.21
N ALA A 194 14.49 -0.28 18.92
CA ALA A 194 14.24 -0.20 20.36
C ALA A 194 15.51 0.19 21.13
N TYR A 195 16.66 -0.40 20.77
CA TYR A 195 17.96 -0.05 21.35
C TYR A 195 18.37 1.40 21.04
N HIS A 196 18.16 1.86 19.81
CA HIS A 196 18.43 3.25 19.44
C HIS A 196 17.53 4.24 20.17
N LEU A 197 16.25 3.91 20.34
CA LEU A 197 15.31 4.73 21.12
C LEU A 197 15.70 4.78 22.61
N ALA A 198 16.27 3.70 23.15
CA ALA A 198 16.73 3.65 24.54
C ALA A 198 18.00 4.47 24.79
N THR A 199 18.83 4.63 23.76
CA THR A 199 20.10 5.35 23.84
C THR A 199 20.00 6.81 23.39
N GLN A 200 18.94 7.17 22.66
CA GLN A 200 18.70 8.52 22.15
C GLN A 200 17.30 9.03 22.51
N ASP A 201 17.23 9.79 23.59
CA ASP A 201 15.98 10.41 24.06
C ASP A 201 15.33 11.30 22.98
N ASP A 202 16.12 12.04 22.19
CA ASP A 202 15.59 12.89 21.12
C ASP A 202 14.80 12.08 20.07
N ALA A 203 15.29 10.88 19.74
CA ALA A 203 14.60 9.99 18.81
C ALA A 203 13.32 9.42 19.43
N LEU A 204 13.35 9.12 20.73
CA LEU A 204 12.18 8.70 21.50
C LEU A 204 11.08 9.75 21.50
N TRP A 205 11.41 10.99 21.88
CA TRP A 205 10.47 12.12 21.88
C TRP A 205 9.94 12.43 20.48
N SER A 206 10.81 12.40 19.48
CA SER A 206 10.39 12.60 18.09
C SER A 206 9.37 11.55 17.67
N LEU A 207 9.60 10.27 17.98
CA LEU A 207 8.69 9.19 17.59
C LEU A 207 7.38 9.20 18.40
N ALA A 208 7.44 9.51 19.69
CA ALA A 208 6.28 9.64 20.57
C ALA A 208 5.32 10.76 20.12
N SER A 209 5.84 11.81 19.48
CA SER A 209 5.01 12.92 18.96
C SER A 209 4.33 12.63 17.62
N VAL A 210 4.66 11.50 16.97
CA VAL A 210 4.09 11.15 15.65
C VAL A 210 2.64 10.67 15.81
N ARG A 211 1.79 11.10 14.88
CA ARG A 211 0.41 10.62 14.78
C ARG A 211 0.36 9.13 14.44
N GLU A 212 -0.61 8.42 15.01
CA GLU A 212 -0.74 6.97 14.85
C GLU A 212 -0.79 6.50 13.39
N ASP A 213 -1.53 7.22 12.54
CA ASP A 213 -1.63 6.95 11.10
C ASP A 213 -0.28 6.98 10.36
N LEU A 214 0.71 7.71 10.90
CA LEU A 214 2.03 7.93 10.28
C LEU A 214 3.15 7.15 10.96
N LEU A 215 2.87 6.44 12.06
CA LEU A 215 3.84 5.64 12.79
C LEU A 215 4.61 4.63 11.92
N PRO A 216 3.98 3.78 11.08
CA PRO A 216 4.73 2.80 10.30
C PRO A 216 5.76 3.47 9.38
N ALA A 217 5.37 4.55 8.70
CA ALA A 217 6.28 5.31 7.84
C ALA A 217 7.38 6.04 8.63
N ALA A 218 7.09 6.51 9.85
CA ALA A 218 8.09 7.15 10.70
C ALA A 218 9.13 6.14 11.22
N VAL A 219 8.68 4.95 11.63
CA VAL A 219 9.54 3.83 12.03
C VAL A 219 10.44 3.38 10.87
N GLU A 220 9.87 3.27 9.66
CA GLU A 220 10.66 2.96 8.44
C GLU A 220 11.73 4.02 8.16
N ARG A 221 11.39 5.32 8.27
CA ARG A 221 12.37 6.41 8.08
C ARG A 221 13.49 6.37 9.11
N LEU A 222 13.15 6.08 10.37
CA LEU A 222 14.12 5.94 11.44
C LEU A 222 15.04 4.75 11.15
N ALA A 223 14.49 3.60 10.76
CA ALA A 223 15.25 2.42 10.38
C ALA A 223 16.19 2.68 9.19
N ALA A 224 15.70 3.40 8.16
CA ALA A 224 16.51 3.79 7.00
C ALA A 224 17.66 4.73 7.39
N ARG A 225 17.41 5.70 8.29
CA ARG A 225 18.44 6.62 8.79
C ARG A 225 19.53 5.90 9.56
N MET A 226 19.20 4.83 10.29
CA MET A 226 20.17 4.00 10.99
C MET A 226 20.99 3.13 10.03
N ALA A 227 20.39 2.66 8.94
CA ALA A 227 21.08 1.87 7.92
C ALA A 227 22.08 2.69 7.09
N THR A 228 21.83 3.99 6.90
CA THR A 228 22.81 4.90 6.28
C THR A 228 23.76 5.44 7.34
N PRO A 229 25.08 5.22 7.24
CA PRO A 229 26.02 5.84 8.17
C PRO A 229 25.84 7.36 8.09
N GLN A 230 25.42 7.96 9.20
CA GLN A 230 25.40 9.42 9.34
C GLN A 230 26.84 9.89 9.18
N THR A 231 27.22 10.32 7.99
CA THR A 231 28.31 11.28 7.85
C THR A 231 27.83 12.54 8.56
N HIS A 232 28.11 12.62 9.86
CA HIS A 232 28.00 13.84 10.65
C HIS A 232 29.04 14.84 10.11
N ASN A 233 28.79 15.39 8.93
CA ASN A 233 29.24 16.75 8.70
C ASN A 233 28.26 17.60 9.51
N PRO A 234 28.73 18.36 10.51
CA PRO A 234 27.87 19.35 11.15
C PRO A 234 27.26 20.24 10.05
N PRO A 235 26.05 20.79 10.24
CA PRO A 235 25.57 21.85 9.38
C PRO A 235 26.51 23.04 9.55
N THR A 236 27.59 23.05 8.78
CA THR A 236 28.32 24.27 8.52
C THR A 236 27.34 25.12 7.74
N SER A 237 26.77 26.09 8.44
CA SER A 237 26.08 27.25 7.87
C SER A 237 27.10 28.07 7.06
N GLY A 238 27.70 27.45 6.07
CA GLY A 238 28.51 28.05 5.03
C GLY A 238 27.79 27.81 3.72
N PRO A 239 27.52 28.84 2.91
CA PRO A 239 26.96 28.63 1.58
C PRO A 239 28.00 27.92 0.74
N SER A 240 27.92 26.59 0.67
CA SER A 240 28.63 25.84 -0.36
C SER A 240 27.97 26.21 -1.69
N PRO A 241 28.70 26.76 -2.67
CA PRO A 241 28.13 27.12 -3.96
C PRO A 241 27.84 25.82 -4.72
N GLY A 242 26.66 25.28 -4.48
CA GLY A 242 26.07 24.22 -5.30
C GLY A 242 25.97 24.73 -6.73
N LYS A 243 26.66 24.04 -7.63
CA LYS A 243 26.67 24.30 -9.07
C LYS A 243 25.23 24.43 -9.58
N PRO A 244 24.87 25.48 -10.34
CA PRO A 244 23.52 25.62 -10.84
C PRO A 244 23.23 24.48 -11.83
N ILE A 245 22.25 23.64 -11.48
CA ILE A 245 21.55 22.79 -12.43
C ILE A 245 20.63 23.73 -13.21
N SER A 246 21.18 24.36 -14.24
CA SER A 246 20.40 25.10 -15.22
C SER A 246 21.03 24.88 -16.58
N ASN A 247 20.30 24.17 -17.44
CA ASN A 247 20.62 23.99 -18.85
C ASN A 247 20.04 25.17 -19.67
N ALA A 248 20.02 26.36 -19.08
CA ALA A 248 19.58 27.58 -19.76
C ALA A 248 20.78 28.19 -20.52
N PRO A 249 20.57 28.72 -21.74
CA PRO A 249 21.60 29.45 -22.43
C PRO A 249 22.05 30.66 -21.60
N PRO A 250 23.35 30.98 -21.60
CA PRO A 250 23.88 32.08 -20.79
C PRO A 250 23.19 33.40 -21.17
N PRO A 251 22.93 34.28 -20.18
CA PRO A 251 22.39 35.60 -20.46
C PRO A 251 23.35 36.39 -21.35
N PRO A 252 22.84 37.30 -22.20
CA PRO A 252 23.70 38.15 -23.03
C PRO A 252 24.65 38.98 -22.14
N PRO A 253 25.89 39.24 -22.58
CA PRO A 253 26.86 40.00 -21.80
C PRO A 253 26.34 41.40 -21.53
N SER A 254 26.32 41.81 -20.26
CA SER A 254 26.01 43.18 -19.89
C SER A 254 27.11 44.11 -20.42
N VAL A 255 26.71 45.16 -21.13
CA VAL A 255 27.60 46.25 -21.52
C VAL A 255 28.13 46.92 -20.25
N SER A 256 29.36 46.59 -19.86
CA SER A 256 30.09 47.31 -18.82
C SER A 256 30.45 48.69 -19.35
N GLY A 257 29.52 49.64 -19.18
CA GLY A 257 29.75 51.05 -19.41
C GLY A 257 30.32 51.70 -18.16
N ARG A 258 31.65 51.67 -17.99
CA ARG A 258 32.46 52.76 -17.39
C ARG A 258 33.93 52.38 -17.34
N SER A 259 34.71 52.84 -18.31
CA SER A 259 36.09 53.21 -18.06
C SER A 259 36.11 54.41 -17.09
N PRO A 260 37.07 54.51 -16.16
CA PRO A 260 37.25 55.71 -15.36
C PRO A 260 37.55 56.88 -16.31
N ALA A 261 36.67 57.90 -16.31
CA ALA A 261 36.94 59.12 -17.03
C ALA A 261 38.20 59.78 -16.44
N GLU A 262 39.27 59.89 -17.23
CA GLU A 262 40.41 60.72 -16.88
C GLU A 262 39.92 62.17 -16.79
N ILE A 263 39.88 62.70 -15.58
CA ILE A 263 39.53 64.10 -15.35
C ILE A 263 40.72 64.94 -15.86
N PRO A 264 40.53 65.85 -16.83
CA PRO A 264 41.59 66.69 -17.34
C PRO A 264 42.15 67.58 -16.23
N SER A 265 43.47 67.82 -16.24
CA SER A 265 44.21 68.49 -15.16
C SER A 265 43.75 69.91 -14.82
N GLU A 266 42.97 70.54 -15.70
CA GLU A 266 42.45 71.90 -15.52
C GLU A 266 41.22 71.97 -14.59
N LYS A 267 40.61 70.82 -14.23
CA LYS A 267 39.49 70.73 -13.29
C LYS A 267 39.86 70.09 -11.95
N LEU A 268 41.15 69.90 -11.69
CA LEU A 268 41.65 69.29 -10.48
C LEU A 268 41.90 70.40 -9.44
N THR A 269 41.29 70.27 -8.26
CA THR A 269 41.57 71.16 -7.12
C THR A 269 43.05 71.01 -6.71
N ASP A 270 43.68 72.08 -6.23
CA ASP A 270 45.12 72.12 -5.88
C ASP A 270 45.54 70.94 -4.96
N ASP A 271 44.64 70.54 -4.06
CA ASP A 271 44.80 69.45 -3.10
C ASP A 271 44.80 68.05 -3.78
N ASP A 272 43.99 67.88 -4.82
CA ASP A 272 43.92 66.63 -5.59
C ASP A 272 45.09 66.50 -6.59
N TRP A 273 45.62 67.64 -7.06
CA TRP A 273 46.84 67.67 -7.86
C TRP A 273 48.05 67.22 -7.03
N TYR A 274 48.18 67.73 -5.80
CA TYR A 274 49.28 67.38 -4.91
C TYR A 274 49.30 65.88 -4.58
N ARG A 275 48.14 65.28 -4.27
CA ARG A 275 48.03 63.83 -4.02
C ARG A 275 48.48 63.00 -5.22
N ARG A 276 48.06 63.41 -6.42
CA ARG A 276 48.43 62.72 -7.67
C ARG A 276 49.92 62.88 -8.01
N ASP A 277 50.54 64.00 -7.66
CA ASP A 277 51.99 64.19 -7.83
C ASP A 277 52.81 63.36 -6.83
N VAL A 278 52.39 63.31 -5.56
CA VAL A 278 53.01 62.46 -4.53
C VAL A 278 52.94 60.99 -4.90
N ASP A 279 51.80 60.53 -5.41
CA ASP A 279 51.64 59.14 -5.87
C ASP A 279 52.50 58.81 -7.10
N LYS A 280 52.73 59.77 -7.99
CA LYS A 280 53.66 59.60 -9.13
C LYS A 280 55.11 59.53 -8.68
N ARG A 281 55.51 60.31 -7.67
CA ARG A 281 56.87 60.28 -7.11
C ARG A 281 57.13 58.99 -6.32
N ARG A 282 56.12 58.44 -5.64
CA ARG A 282 56.19 57.15 -4.94
C ARG A 282 56.33 55.95 -5.86
N LYS A 283 55.88 56.08 -7.12
CA LYS A 283 55.95 55.01 -8.13
C LYS A 283 57.19 55.10 -9.03
N ARG A 284 58.12 56.03 -8.76
CA ARG A 284 59.42 56.12 -9.43
C ARG A 284 60.55 55.65 -8.52
#